data_AF-A0AAP0MKF3-F1
#
_entry.id   AF-A0AAP0MKF3-F1
#
_cell.length_a   1.000
_cell.length_b   1.000
_cell.length_c   1.000
_cell.angle_alpha   90.00
_cell.angle_beta   90.00
_cell.angle_gamma   90.00
#
_symmetry.space_group_name_H-M   'P 1'
#
loop_
_entity.id
_entity.type
_entity.pdbx_description
1 polymer ?
#
loop_
_entity_poly.entity_id
_entity_poly.type
_entity_poly.pdbx_seq_one_letter_code
_entity_poly.pdbx_strand_id
1 'polypeptide(L)'
;MGIDFSVANSPSFQDMINASRGKEKCEIPSCQDLKGWILHEEVMEMQEYVKRIRHSWESTGCSILLDGWTDENGRNLVSFIVDCPQGPIYLRSSDISAFVSNVDALQLLLDGVIEEVGVNNVVQIVACSTSGWMGDVGKQFMERRRTVFWTVSVFDCIALMLEKIGTIDFAREILEKAKTITKFIHGHTTVLKLFGDFTGKRNLIKPSKLRSAMPFLTLENIVAEKKNLKAMFASFEWNRTKWASRTEGKRIVNLVEDRSFWSTARMVLKATIPLVRVLCLINGAYKPQVGYIYETMDQAKETIKEEFKNKKTQYWPIWEIIDDKTLFPHIIIIRLCLMSDIADHLQCHTENRYKFL
;
A
#
# COMPACT_ATOMS: atom_id res chain seq x y z
N MET A 1 11.97 3.24 -14.38
CA MET A 1 13.09 3.95 -15.01
C MET A 1 14.34 3.16 -14.67
N GLY A 2 14.90 2.45 -15.64
CA GLY A 2 16.14 1.69 -15.48
C GLY A 2 17.32 2.61 -15.16
N ILE A 3 18.36 2.01 -14.58
CA ILE A 3 19.65 2.67 -14.35
C ILE A 3 20.29 2.93 -15.72
N ASP A 4 20.86 4.11 -15.93
CA ASP A 4 21.54 4.43 -17.19
C ASP A 4 22.76 3.50 -17.35
N PHE A 5 22.92 2.90 -18.53
CA PHE A 5 24.02 1.98 -18.83
C PHE A 5 25.42 2.62 -18.70
N SER A 6 25.53 3.95 -18.67
CA SER A 6 26.77 4.67 -18.36
C SER A 6 27.30 4.39 -16.96
N VAL A 7 26.47 3.90 -16.04
CA VAL A 7 26.90 3.47 -14.69
C VAL A 7 27.93 2.34 -14.75
N ALA A 8 27.94 1.53 -15.82
CA ALA A 8 28.95 0.50 -16.05
C ALA A 8 30.38 1.06 -16.22
N ASN A 9 30.50 2.34 -16.61
CA ASN A 9 31.78 3.03 -16.72
C ASN A 9 32.21 3.69 -15.40
N SER A 10 31.39 3.64 -14.36
CA SER A 10 31.73 4.27 -13.08
C SER A 10 32.81 3.46 -12.33
N PRO A 11 33.78 4.12 -11.68
CA PRO A 11 34.78 3.44 -10.87
C PRO A 11 34.14 2.54 -9.81
N SER A 12 33.04 2.99 -9.18
CA SER A 12 32.33 2.22 -8.16
C SER A 12 31.72 0.91 -8.69
N PHE A 13 31.18 0.91 -9.91
CA PHE A 13 30.67 -0.31 -10.54
C PHE A 13 31.81 -1.27 -10.87
N GLN A 14 32.93 -0.76 -11.38
CA GLN A 14 34.11 -1.57 -11.67
C GLN A 14 34.72 -2.15 -10.40
N ASP A 15 34.81 -1.36 -9.32
CA ASP A 15 35.30 -1.79 -8.02
C ASP A 15 34.40 -2.87 -7.40
N MET A 16 33.07 -2.71 -7.50
CA MET A 16 32.10 -3.71 -7.07
C MET A 16 32.30 -5.04 -7.80
N ILE A 17 32.38 -4.99 -9.13
CA ILE A 17 32.61 -6.18 -9.95
C ILE A 17 33.97 -6.80 -9.58
N ASN A 18 35.03 -6.00 -9.46
CA ASN A 18 36.38 -6.44 -9.06
C ASN A 18 36.45 -7.04 -7.66
N ALA A 19 35.67 -6.55 -6.70
CA ALA A 19 35.58 -7.13 -5.36
C ALA A 19 34.83 -8.47 -5.34
N SER A 20 33.85 -8.65 -6.23
CA SER A 20 33.07 -9.89 -6.36
C SER A 20 33.80 -11.03 -7.13
N ARG A 21 34.98 -10.74 -7.69
CA ARG A 21 35.59 -11.49 -8.82
C ARG A 21 36.51 -12.67 -8.51
N GLY A 22 36.85 -12.94 -7.26
CA GLY A 22 37.73 -14.08 -6.93
C GLY A 22 39.02 -14.12 -7.80
N LYS A 23 39.38 -15.29 -8.36
CA LYS A 23 40.59 -15.51 -9.20
C LYS A 23 40.35 -15.56 -10.72
N GLU A 24 39.12 -15.44 -11.20
CA GLU A 24 38.82 -15.57 -12.64
C GLU A 24 38.84 -14.24 -13.38
N LYS A 25 39.53 -14.21 -14.54
CA LYS A 25 39.56 -13.07 -15.46
C LYS A 25 38.36 -13.16 -16.42
N CYS A 26 37.23 -12.60 -16.02
CA CYS A 26 36.17 -12.25 -16.98
C CYS A 26 36.38 -10.78 -17.43
N GLU A 27 35.95 -10.37 -18.62
CA GLU A 27 35.96 -8.96 -19.04
C GLU A 27 34.70 -8.26 -18.51
N ILE A 28 34.83 -7.00 -18.06
CA ILE A 28 33.65 -6.22 -17.62
C ILE A 28 32.93 -5.77 -18.89
N PRO A 29 31.63 -6.06 -19.07
CA PRO A 29 30.88 -5.56 -20.22
C PRO A 29 30.95 -4.04 -20.31
N SER A 30 31.26 -3.52 -21.49
CA SER A 30 31.23 -2.08 -21.72
C SER A 30 29.79 -1.56 -21.77
N CYS A 31 29.63 -0.24 -21.65
CA CYS A 31 28.33 0.39 -21.90
C CYS A 31 27.76 0.08 -23.30
N GLN A 32 28.63 -0.14 -24.31
CA GLN A 32 28.19 -0.52 -25.65
C GLN A 32 27.73 -1.98 -25.71
N ASP A 33 28.39 -2.89 -24.99
CA ASP A 33 27.97 -4.29 -24.90
C ASP A 33 26.61 -4.41 -24.20
N LEU A 34 26.45 -3.69 -23.09
CA LEU A 34 25.19 -3.63 -22.34
C LEU A 34 24.04 -3.06 -23.16
N LYS A 35 24.27 -1.98 -23.92
CA LYS A 35 23.26 -1.39 -24.82
C LYS A 35 23.01 -2.22 -26.08
N GLY A 36 24.01 -3.00 -26.49
CA GLY A 36 24.03 -3.73 -27.75
C GLY A 36 23.51 -5.15 -27.56
N TRP A 37 24.41 -6.11 -27.70
CA TRP A 37 24.06 -7.53 -27.79
C TRP A 37 23.50 -8.09 -26.48
N ILE A 38 23.97 -7.62 -25.31
CA ILE A 38 23.50 -8.14 -24.01
C ILE A 38 22.03 -7.78 -23.80
N LEU A 39 21.65 -6.51 -23.96
CA LEU A 39 20.24 -6.12 -23.88
C LEU A 39 19.40 -6.83 -24.94
N HIS A 40 19.94 -7.04 -26.14
CA HIS A 40 19.22 -7.76 -27.18
C HIS A 40 18.95 -9.23 -26.79
N GLU A 41 19.96 -9.95 -26.29
CA GLU A 41 19.81 -11.32 -25.82
C GLU A 41 18.82 -11.43 -24.65
N GLU A 42 18.94 -10.55 -23.65
CA GLU A 42 18.02 -10.50 -22.50
C GLU A 42 16.57 -10.23 -22.95
N VAL A 43 16.37 -9.33 -23.92
CA VAL A 43 15.04 -9.06 -24.49
C VAL A 43 14.50 -10.29 -25.22
N MET A 44 15.34 -11.00 -25.98
CA MET A 44 14.94 -12.21 -26.69
C MET A 44 14.57 -13.33 -25.71
N GLU A 45 15.38 -13.57 -24.68
CA GLU A 45 15.08 -14.54 -23.63
C GLU A 45 13.77 -14.19 -22.90
N MET A 46 13.57 -12.91 -22.59
CA MET A 46 12.34 -12.45 -21.94
C MET A 46 11.11 -12.60 -22.84
N GLN A 47 11.24 -12.37 -24.15
CA GLN A 47 10.16 -12.61 -25.12
C GLN A 47 9.77 -14.08 -25.17
N GLU A 48 10.76 -14.99 -25.16
CA GLU A 48 10.48 -16.43 -25.10
C GLU A 48 9.83 -16.83 -23.77
N TYR A 49 10.30 -16.27 -22.66
CA TYR A 49 9.70 -16.49 -21.33
C TYR A 49 8.23 -16.03 -21.29
N VAL A 50 7.95 -14.81 -21.76
CA VAL A 50 6.58 -14.28 -21.87
C VAL A 50 5.73 -15.16 -22.78
N LYS A 51 6.27 -15.59 -23.92
CA LYS A 51 5.56 -16.49 -24.84
C LYS A 51 5.18 -17.80 -24.16
N ARG A 52 6.09 -18.42 -23.39
CA ARG A 52 5.79 -19.65 -22.63
C ARG A 52 4.66 -19.45 -21.63
N ILE A 53 4.67 -18.34 -20.88
CA ILE A 53 3.59 -18.02 -19.94
C ILE A 53 2.27 -17.79 -20.68
N ARG A 54 2.27 -17.03 -21.78
CA ARG A 54 1.05 -16.78 -22.59
C ARG A 54 0.39 -18.06 -23.08
N HIS A 55 1.17 -19.06 -23.51
CA HIS A 55 0.63 -20.36 -23.92
C HIS A 55 -0.04 -21.11 -22.76
N SER A 56 0.40 -20.89 -21.52
CA SER A 56 -0.21 -21.53 -20.35
C SER A 56 -1.61 -20.99 -20.02
N TRP A 57 -1.98 -19.81 -20.51
CA TRP A 57 -3.28 -19.19 -20.20
C TRP A 57 -4.47 -20.00 -20.71
N GLU A 58 -4.31 -20.73 -21.82
CA GLU A 58 -5.36 -21.59 -22.38
C GLU A 58 -5.71 -22.78 -21.46
N SER A 59 -4.71 -23.34 -20.76
CA SER A 59 -4.91 -24.50 -19.88
C SER A 59 -5.16 -24.12 -18.42
N THR A 60 -4.60 -23.00 -17.95
CA THR A 60 -4.68 -22.58 -16.55
C THR A 60 -5.71 -21.49 -16.28
N GLY A 61 -6.14 -20.79 -17.33
CA GLY A 61 -6.79 -19.49 -17.19
C GLY A 61 -5.84 -18.42 -16.64
N CYS A 62 -6.30 -17.19 -16.63
CA CYS A 62 -5.55 -16.05 -16.11
C CYS A 62 -6.49 -15.00 -15.53
N SER A 63 -5.89 -14.09 -14.76
CA SER A 63 -6.58 -12.97 -14.16
C SER A 63 -5.96 -11.66 -14.64
N ILE A 64 -6.78 -10.68 -14.97
CA ILE A 64 -6.31 -9.35 -15.37
C ILE A 64 -6.35 -8.45 -14.13
N LEU A 65 -5.20 -7.96 -13.69
CA LEU A 65 -5.07 -6.98 -12.63
C LEU A 65 -5.10 -5.57 -13.24
N LEU A 66 -5.92 -4.71 -12.67
CA LEU A 66 -6.02 -3.30 -13.01
C LEU A 66 -5.39 -2.48 -11.88
N ASP A 67 -4.27 -1.84 -12.18
CA ASP A 67 -3.59 -0.92 -11.26
C ASP A 67 -3.79 0.52 -11.73
N GLY A 68 -4.57 1.30 -11.01
CA GLY A 68 -4.92 2.67 -11.39
C GLY A 68 -4.34 3.68 -10.41
N TRP A 69 -3.68 4.71 -10.94
CA TRP A 69 -3.14 5.80 -10.12
C TRP A 69 -3.23 7.13 -10.85
N THR A 70 -3.17 8.21 -10.07
CA THR A 70 -3.01 9.57 -10.57
C THR A 70 -1.55 9.98 -10.37
N ASP A 71 -0.88 10.40 -11.44
CA ASP A 71 0.50 10.89 -11.35
C ASP A 71 0.57 12.32 -10.77
N GLU A 72 1.77 12.82 -10.51
CA GLU A 72 1.98 14.17 -9.95
C GLU A 72 1.47 15.30 -10.86
N ASN A 73 1.32 15.03 -12.15
CA ASN A 73 0.79 15.97 -13.13
C ASN A 73 -0.75 15.91 -13.23
N GLY A 74 -1.40 15.09 -12.41
CA GLY A 74 -2.85 14.92 -12.41
C GLY A 74 -3.37 13.98 -13.51
N ARG A 75 -2.49 13.24 -14.21
CA ARG A 75 -2.90 12.26 -15.22
C ARG A 75 -3.39 10.99 -14.56
N ASN A 76 -4.53 10.48 -15.01
CA ASN A 76 -5.06 9.19 -14.59
C ASN A 76 -4.49 8.11 -15.51
N LEU A 77 -3.72 7.19 -14.93
CA LEU A 77 -3.06 6.09 -15.61
C LEU A 77 -3.62 4.77 -15.10
N VAL A 78 -3.66 3.77 -15.97
CA VAL A 78 -3.99 2.39 -15.60
C VAL A 78 -2.95 1.44 -16.21
N SER A 79 -2.46 0.48 -15.42
CA SER A 79 -1.68 -0.66 -15.88
C SER A 79 -2.53 -1.91 -15.91
N PHE A 80 -2.31 -2.72 -16.95
CA PHE A 80 -2.90 -4.03 -17.13
C PHE A 80 -1.81 -5.08 -16.93
N ILE A 81 -1.98 -5.95 -15.93
CA ILE A 81 -1.07 -7.05 -15.64
C ILE A 81 -1.87 -8.34 -15.73
N VAL A 82 -1.35 -9.36 -16.40
CA VAL A 82 -2.01 -10.66 -16.52
C VAL A 82 -1.29 -11.65 -15.60
N ASP A 83 -1.97 -12.14 -14.56
CA ASP A 83 -1.42 -13.13 -13.63
C ASP A 83 -1.99 -14.53 -13.92
N CYS A 84 -1.10 -15.51 -13.92
CA CYS A 84 -1.44 -16.93 -13.96
C CYS A 84 -0.50 -17.74 -13.04
N PRO A 85 -0.72 -19.05 -12.85
CA PRO A 85 0.14 -19.87 -11.99
C PRO A 85 1.63 -19.82 -12.34
N GLN A 86 1.97 -19.62 -13.62
CA GLN A 86 3.35 -19.52 -14.11
C GLN A 86 4.01 -18.16 -13.81
N GLY A 87 3.22 -17.13 -13.52
CA GLY A 87 3.72 -15.80 -13.18
C GLY A 87 2.93 -14.66 -13.82
N PRO A 88 3.16 -13.43 -13.35
CA PRO A 88 2.57 -12.24 -13.93
C PRO A 88 3.30 -11.79 -15.19
N ILE A 89 2.55 -11.22 -16.13
CA ILE A 89 3.06 -10.49 -17.29
C ILE A 89 2.49 -9.08 -17.25
N TYR A 90 3.35 -8.08 -17.25
CA TYR A 90 2.93 -6.72 -17.56
C TYR A 90 2.53 -6.64 -19.04
N LEU A 91 1.29 -6.26 -19.31
CA LEU A 91 0.77 -6.16 -20.67
C LEU A 91 1.06 -4.78 -21.26
N ARG A 92 0.49 -3.75 -20.62
CA ARG A 92 0.64 -2.34 -21.01
C ARG A 92 0.08 -1.41 -19.95
N SER A 93 0.40 -0.13 -20.06
CA SER A 93 -0.28 0.95 -19.34
C SER A 93 -0.97 1.88 -20.32
N SER A 94 -1.96 2.63 -19.86
CA SER A 94 -2.71 3.57 -20.67
C SER A 94 -3.03 4.83 -19.89
N ASP A 95 -2.92 5.97 -20.56
CA ASP A 95 -3.41 7.25 -20.07
C ASP A 95 -4.90 7.35 -20.39
N ILE A 96 -5.71 7.36 -19.34
CA ILE A 96 -7.18 7.43 -19.43
C ILE A 96 -7.70 8.82 -19.09
N SER A 97 -6.83 9.81 -18.88
CA SER A 97 -7.21 11.14 -18.40
C SER A 97 -8.29 11.80 -19.25
N ALA A 98 -8.22 11.62 -20.58
CA ALA A 98 -9.16 12.23 -21.52
C ALA A 98 -10.58 11.64 -21.46
N PHE A 99 -10.75 10.44 -20.89
CA PHE A 99 -12.02 9.71 -20.89
C PHE A 99 -12.31 8.98 -19.57
N VAL A 100 -11.65 9.37 -18.47
CA VAL A 100 -11.80 8.74 -17.15
C VAL A 100 -13.23 8.82 -16.60
N SER A 101 -14.02 9.81 -17.03
CA SER A 101 -15.44 9.96 -16.68
C SER A 101 -16.39 9.24 -17.65
N ASN A 102 -15.89 8.66 -18.74
CA ASN A 102 -16.69 7.96 -19.74
C ASN A 102 -16.56 6.44 -19.52
N VAL A 103 -17.52 5.88 -18.81
CA VAL A 103 -17.57 4.46 -18.45
C VAL A 103 -17.58 3.56 -19.69
N ASP A 104 -18.32 3.92 -20.74
CA ASP A 104 -18.36 3.12 -21.97
C ASP A 104 -17.01 3.10 -22.70
N ALA A 105 -16.27 4.22 -22.73
CA ALA A 105 -14.93 4.27 -23.31
C ALA A 105 -13.92 3.42 -22.51
N LEU A 106 -14.01 3.44 -21.18
CA LEU A 106 -13.19 2.59 -20.31
C LEU A 106 -13.54 1.11 -20.45
N GLN A 107 -14.81 0.78 -20.64
CA GLN A 107 -15.25 -0.58 -20.91
C GLN A 107 -14.70 -1.08 -22.25
N LEU A 108 -14.70 -0.25 -23.30
CA LEU A 108 -14.08 -0.59 -24.59
C LEU A 108 -12.56 -0.82 -24.47
N LEU A 109 -11.87 0.00 -23.68
CA LEU A 109 -10.45 -0.19 -23.39
C LEU A 109 -10.21 -1.57 -22.74
N LEU A 110 -11.04 -1.94 -21.76
CA LEU A 110 -10.95 -3.21 -21.06
C LEU A 110 -11.32 -4.39 -21.96
N ASP A 111 -12.34 -4.26 -22.80
CA ASP A 111 -12.75 -5.26 -23.77
C ASP A 111 -11.59 -5.59 -24.72
N GLY A 112 -10.87 -4.57 -25.22
CA GLY A 112 -9.68 -4.77 -26.04
C GLY A 112 -8.53 -5.50 -25.31
N VAL A 113 -8.37 -5.28 -24.00
CA VAL A 113 -7.40 -6.05 -23.19
C VAL A 113 -7.82 -7.52 -23.08
N ILE A 114 -9.11 -7.77 -22.85
CA ILE A 114 -9.64 -9.14 -22.76
C ILE A 114 -9.50 -9.87 -24.10
N GLU A 115 -9.72 -9.19 -25.21
CA GLU A 115 -9.48 -9.73 -26.55
C GLU A 115 -8.01 -10.04 -26.80
N GLU A 116 -7.09 -9.16 -26.41
CA GLU A 116 -5.64 -9.39 -26.52
C GLU A 116 -5.18 -10.61 -25.70
N VAL A 117 -5.77 -10.82 -24.53
CA VAL A 117 -5.49 -11.99 -23.67
C VAL A 117 -6.18 -13.27 -24.15
N GLY A 118 -7.30 -13.11 -24.87
CA GLY A 118 -8.20 -14.18 -25.28
C GLY A 118 -9.35 -14.36 -24.28
N VAL A 119 -10.58 -14.12 -24.75
CA VAL A 119 -11.79 -14.09 -23.89
C VAL A 119 -11.97 -15.36 -23.06
N ASN A 120 -11.65 -16.53 -23.62
CA ASN A 120 -11.78 -17.83 -22.94
C ASN A 120 -10.70 -18.07 -21.88
N ASN A 121 -9.60 -17.33 -21.93
CA ASN A 121 -8.50 -17.46 -20.99
C ASN A 121 -8.74 -16.64 -19.71
N VAL A 122 -9.59 -15.61 -19.76
CA VAL A 122 -9.81 -14.70 -18.64
C VAL A 122 -10.84 -15.28 -17.68
N VAL A 123 -10.41 -15.59 -16.46
CA VAL A 123 -11.27 -16.09 -15.38
C VAL A 123 -11.84 -14.94 -14.57
N GLN A 124 -11.05 -13.88 -14.36
CA GLN A 124 -11.45 -12.73 -13.56
C GLN A 124 -10.65 -11.46 -13.87
N ILE A 125 -11.18 -10.36 -13.38
CA ILE A 125 -10.57 -9.03 -13.37
C ILE A 125 -10.49 -8.55 -11.93
N VAL A 126 -9.32 -8.07 -11.52
CA VAL A 126 -9.06 -7.61 -10.16
C VAL A 126 -8.70 -6.14 -10.20
N ALA A 127 -9.57 -5.31 -9.67
CA ALA A 127 -9.36 -3.87 -9.60
C ALA A 127 -8.68 -3.46 -8.28
N CYS A 128 -7.96 -2.34 -8.32
CA CYS A 128 -7.35 -1.74 -7.13
C CYS A 128 -8.28 -0.76 -6.39
N SER A 129 -9.53 -0.60 -6.83
CA SER A 129 -10.52 0.25 -6.14
C SER A 129 -11.96 -0.18 -6.43
N THR A 130 -12.84 0.04 -5.46
CA THR A 130 -14.31 -0.05 -5.63
C THR A 130 -14.94 1.30 -5.96
N SER A 131 -14.13 2.36 -6.10
CA SER A 131 -14.61 3.74 -6.22
C SER A 131 -14.11 4.40 -7.50
N GLY A 132 -14.70 5.56 -7.82
CA GLY A 132 -14.41 6.28 -9.06
C GLY A 132 -14.66 5.41 -10.29
N TRP A 133 -13.84 5.62 -11.33
CA TRP A 133 -14.04 4.98 -12.62
C TRP A 133 -13.95 3.45 -12.55
N MET A 134 -13.13 2.87 -11.67
CA MET A 134 -13.04 1.40 -11.51
C MET A 134 -14.32 0.81 -10.93
N GLY A 135 -14.96 1.50 -9.98
CA GLY A 135 -16.25 1.10 -9.44
C GLY A 135 -17.34 1.13 -10.50
N ASP A 136 -17.39 2.20 -11.29
CA ASP A 136 -18.40 2.39 -12.34
C ASP A 136 -18.24 1.36 -13.46
N VAL A 137 -17.02 1.15 -13.95
CA VAL A 137 -16.70 0.12 -14.95
C VAL A 137 -16.98 -1.26 -14.41
N GLY A 138 -16.57 -1.58 -13.18
CA GLY A 138 -16.81 -2.88 -12.57
C GLY A 138 -18.30 -3.22 -12.46
N LYS A 139 -19.12 -2.24 -12.08
CA LYS A 139 -20.58 -2.41 -12.03
C LYS A 139 -21.16 -2.69 -13.41
N GLN A 140 -20.77 -1.89 -14.41
CA GLN A 140 -21.22 -2.10 -15.79
C GLN A 140 -20.75 -3.44 -16.36
N PHE A 141 -19.52 -3.84 -16.03
CA PHE A 141 -18.91 -5.11 -16.44
C PHE A 141 -19.71 -6.30 -15.92
N MET A 142 -20.03 -6.32 -14.63
CA MET A 142 -20.80 -7.39 -13.99
C MET A 142 -22.22 -7.53 -14.55
N GLU A 143 -22.82 -6.44 -15.01
CA GLU A 143 -24.14 -6.47 -15.67
C GLU A 143 -24.07 -7.11 -17.07
N ARG A 144 -22.98 -6.86 -17.82
CA ARG A 144 -22.82 -7.29 -19.22
C ARG A 144 -22.19 -8.68 -19.37
N ARG A 145 -21.22 -9.05 -18.52
CA ARG A 145 -20.42 -10.27 -18.66
C ARG A 145 -20.56 -11.16 -17.43
N ARG A 146 -21.27 -12.28 -17.58
CA ARG A 146 -21.54 -13.24 -16.47
C ARG A 146 -20.47 -14.32 -16.29
N THR A 147 -19.56 -14.48 -17.25
CA THR A 147 -18.56 -15.57 -17.26
C THR A 147 -17.24 -15.19 -16.62
N VAL A 148 -16.95 -13.88 -16.49
CA VAL A 148 -15.71 -13.36 -15.91
C VAL A 148 -16.05 -12.67 -14.61
N PHE A 149 -15.36 -13.04 -13.52
CA PHE A 149 -15.59 -12.41 -12.23
C PHE A 149 -14.94 -11.03 -12.16
N TRP A 150 -15.60 -10.08 -11.52
CA TRP A 150 -15.00 -8.80 -11.13
C TRP A 150 -14.75 -8.82 -9.63
N THR A 151 -13.50 -8.64 -9.22
CA THR A 151 -13.09 -8.63 -7.82
C THR A 151 -12.21 -7.42 -7.52
N VAL A 152 -11.94 -7.18 -6.23
CA VAL A 152 -11.04 -6.12 -5.77
C VAL A 152 -9.95 -6.76 -4.92
N SER A 153 -8.74 -6.20 -4.99
CA SER A 153 -7.61 -6.71 -4.23
C SER A 153 -7.88 -6.60 -2.71
N VAL A 154 -7.46 -7.60 -1.93
CA VAL A 154 -7.62 -7.57 -0.47
C VAL A 154 -6.83 -6.41 0.16
N PHE A 155 -5.71 -6.03 -0.44
CA PHE A 155 -4.96 -4.85 -0.02
C PHE A 155 -5.86 -3.61 -0.06
N ASP A 156 -6.56 -3.40 -1.17
CA ASP A 156 -7.43 -2.25 -1.37
C ASP A 156 -8.73 -2.37 -0.57
N CYS A 157 -9.28 -3.58 -0.38
CA CYS A 157 -10.41 -3.80 0.52
C CYS A 157 -10.07 -3.36 1.95
N ILE A 158 -8.93 -3.81 2.50
CA ILE A 158 -8.48 -3.42 3.84
C ILE A 158 -8.18 -1.92 3.88
N ALA A 159 -7.61 -1.37 2.80
CA ALA A 159 -7.35 0.05 2.69
C ALA A 159 -8.63 0.87 2.88
N LEU A 160 -9.68 0.52 2.14
CA LEU A 160 -10.98 1.16 2.16
C LEU A 160 -11.69 0.98 3.50
N MET A 161 -11.58 -0.18 4.15
CA MET A 161 -12.11 -0.38 5.50
C MET A 161 -11.47 0.57 6.50
N LEU A 162 -10.15 0.70 6.47
CA LEU A 162 -9.43 1.61 7.36
C LEU A 162 -9.80 3.06 7.10
N GLU A 163 -9.98 3.46 5.83
CA GLU A 163 -10.48 4.79 5.47
C GLU A 163 -11.88 5.03 6.02
N LYS A 164 -12.83 4.11 5.79
CA LYS A 164 -14.20 4.18 6.31
C LYS A 164 -14.24 4.22 7.84
N ILE A 165 -13.41 3.44 8.52
CA ILE A 165 -13.30 3.52 9.99
C ILE A 165 -12.74 4.88 10.41
N GLY A 166 -11.78 5.42 9.66
CA GLY A 166 -11.18 6.74 9.89
C GLY A 166 -12.15 7.92 9.74
N THR A 167 -13.27 7.76 9.02
CA THR A 167 -14.28 8.81 8.87
C THR A 167 -15.30 8.85 10.01
N ILE A 168 -15.43 7.76 10.80
CA ILE A 168 -16.32 7.72 11.97
C ILE A 168 -15.93 8.84 12.95
N ASP A 169 -16.91 9.59 13.46
CA ASP A 169 -16.71 10.82 14.24
C ASP A 169 -15.63 10.71 15.33
N PHE A 170 -15.71 9.69 16.20
CA PHE A 170 -14.74 9.52 17.27
C PHE A 170 -13.33 9.18 16.76
N ALA A 171 -13.24 8.44 15.64
CA ALA A 171 -11.98 8.06 15.03
C ALA A 171 -11.35 9.26 14.31
N ARG A 172 -12.14 9.97 13.52
CA ARG A 172 -11.75 11.21 12.84
C ARG A 172 -11.22 12.24 13.82
N GLU A 173 -11.93 12.48 14.93
CA GLU A 173 -11.50 13.43 15.95
C GLU A 173 -10.17 13.03 16.60
N ILE A 174 -10.00 11.75 16.96
CA ILE A 174 -8.77 11.30 17.62
C ILE A 174 -7.56 11.32 16.67
N LEU A 175 -7.77 10.98 15.40
CA LEU A 175 -6.73 10.99 14.38
C LEU A 175 -6.26 12.42 14.10
N GLU A 176 -7.16 13.41 14.07
CA GLU A 176 -6.78 14.82 13.92
C GLU A 176 -6.06 15.37 15.17
N LYS A 177 -6.46 14.95 16.38
CA LYS A 177 -5.70 15.24 17.62
C LYS A 177 -4.29 14.64 17.57
N ALA A 178 -4.17 13.38 17.16
CA ALA A 178 -2.88 12.69 17.01
C ALA A 178 -1.98 13.38 15.97
N LYS A 179 -2.55 13.78 14.83
CA LYS A 179 -1.87 14.55 13.79
C LYS A 179 -1.40 15.93 14.29
N THR A 180 -2.18 16.56 15.17
CA THR A 180 -1.79 17.82 15.81
C THR A 180 -0.56 17.62 16.71
N ILE A 181 -0.52 16.54 17.50
CA ILE A 181 0.62 16.17 18.34
C ILE A 181 1.87 15.90 17.49
N THR A 182 1.75 15.09 16.43
CA THR A 182 2.90 14.73 15.59
C THR A 182 3.44 15.94 14.82
N LYS A 183 2.56 16.76 14.22
CA LYS A 183 2.97 18.02 13.57
C LYS A 183 3.71 18.94 14.52
N PHE A 184 3.24 19.08 15.76
CA PHE A 184 3.90 19.93 16.74
C PHE A 184 5.29 19.42 17.12
N ILE A 185 5.45 18.12 17.39
CA ILE A 185 6.73 17.54 17.79
C ILE A 185 7.73 17.59 16.63
N HIS A 186 7.32 17.15 15.43
CA HIS A 186 8.20 17.09 14.27
C HIS A 186 8.44 18.47 13.62
N GLY A 187 7.52 19.42 13.78
CA GLY A 187 7.64 20.77 13.24
C GLY A 187 8.61 21.67 14.01
N HIS A 188 9.05 21.27 15.21
CA HIS A 188 9.88 22.08 16.08
C HIS A 188 11.13 21.33 16.51
N THR A 189 12.30 21.69 15.95
CA THR A 189 13.59 21.02 16.20
C THR A 189 13.92 20.86 17.68
N THR A 190 13.65 21.87 18.51
CA THR A 190 13.86 21.80 19.96
C THR A 190 12.95 20.78 20.65
N VAL A 191 11.69 20.68 20.22
CA VAL A 191 10.72 19.73 20.78
C VAL A 191 11.02 18.32 20.29
N LEU A 192 11.39 18.16 19.01
CA LEU A 192 11.81 16.88 18.45
C LEU A 192 13.04 16.31 19.16
N LYS A 193 14.04 17.16 19.44
CA LYS A 193 15.24 16.76 20.19
C LYS A 193 14.87 16.31 21.60
N LEU A 194 14.07 17.10 22.31
CA LEU A 194 13.59 16.77 23.66
C LEU A 194 12.80 15.45 23.66
N PHE A 195 11.91 15.26 22.69
CA PHE A 195 11.19 14.00 22.52
C PHE A 195 12.15 12.81 22.31
N GLY A 196 13.20 13.00 21.51
CA GLY A 196 14.25 12.01 21.31
C GLY A 196 14.97 11.64 22.61
N ASP A 197 15.22 12.60 23.49
CA ASP A 197 15.89 12.38 24.78
C ASP A 197 15.02 11.52 25.72
N PHE A 198 13.70 11.69 25.68
CA PHE A 198 12.75 10.93 26.52
C PHE A 198 12.35 9.56 25.95
N THR A 199 12.49 9.34 24.64
CA THR A 199 12.02 8.12 23.97
C THR A 199 13.15 7.24 23.42
N GLY A 200 14.40 7.64 23.57
CA GLY A 200 15.54 6.96 22.96
C GLY A 200 15.55 7.10 21.44
N LYS A 201 15.22 8.29 20.93
CA LYS A 201 15.16 8.64 19.49
C LYS A 201 14.16 7.81 18.67
N ARG A 202 13.10 7.32 19.29
CA ARG A 202 11.99 6.68 18.56
C ARG A 202 11.27 7.71 17.70
N ASN A 203 10.60 7.25 16.65
CA ASN A 203 9.79 8.10 15.78
C ASN A 203 8.31 7.86 16.06
N LEU A 204 7.51 8.92 16.19
CA LEU A 204 6.05 8.78 16.31
C LEU A 204 5.43 8.36 14.99
N ILE A 205 5.93 8.90 13.87
CA ILE A 205 5.42 8.58 12.55
C ILE A 205 5.93 7.20 12.16
N LYS A 206 4.99 6.28 11.88
CA LYS A 206 5.28 4.94 11.38
C LYS A 206 4.92 4.87 9.90
N PRO A 207 5.92 4.86 8.99
CA PRO A 207 5.67 4.63 7.57
C PRO A 207 5.01 3.27 7.36
N SER A 208 4.15 3.18 6.36
CA SER A 208 3.47 1.95 5.96
C SER A 208 3.30 1.95 4.46
N LYS A 209 3.49 0.78 3.82
CA LYS A 209 3.15 0.59 2.40
C LYS A 209 1.66 0.88 2.16
N LEU A 210 0.82 0.50 3.11
CA LEU A 210 -0.59 0.89 3.13
C LEU A 210 -0.75 2.29 3.72
N ARG A 211 -0.97 3.29 2.86
CA ARG A 211 -1.11 4.71 3.27
C ARG A 211 -2.25 4.92 4.26
N SER A 212 -3.39 4.26 4.05
CA SER A 212 -4.55 4.36 4.96
C SER A 212 -4.29 3.77 6.36
N ALA A 213 -3.28 2.93 6.54
CA ALA A 213 -2.86 2.43 7.85
C ALA A 213 -1.96 3.41 8.62
N MET A 214 -1.30 4.35 7.95
CA MET A 214 -0.34 5.27 8.57
C MET A 214 -0.92 6.08 9.76
N PRO A 215 -2.15 6.63 9.69
CA PRO A 215 -2.72 7.37 10.82
C PRO A 215 -2.90 6.50 12.06
N PHE A 216 -3.34 5.24 11.88
CA PHE A 216 -3.56 4.30 12.97
C PHE A 216 -2.25 3.78 13.57
N LEU A 217 -1.26 3.49 12.73
CA LEU A 217 0.09 3.09 13.17
C LEU A 217 0.82 4.22 13.89
N THR A 218 0.62 5.47 13.46
CA THR A 218 1.13 6.65 14.16
C THR A 218 0.44 6.83 15.51
N LEU A 219 -0.88 6.61 15.57
CA LEU A 219 -1.64 6.61 16.84
C LEU A 219 -1.16 5.50 17.80
N GLU A 220 -0.84 4.31 17.29
CA GLU A 220 -0.26 3.20 18.05
C GLU A 220 1.04 3.63 18.74
N ASN A 221 1.95 4.26 17.99
CA ASN A 221 3.20 4.79 18.54
C ASN A 221 2.96 5.88 19.61
N ILE A 222 2.03 6.80 19.38
CA ILE A 222 1.67 7.83 20.37
C ILE A 222 1.17 7.19 21.67
N VAL A 223 0.33 6.16 21.57
CA VAL A 223 -0.18 5.43 22.74
C VAL A 223 0.92 4.66 23.46
N ALA A 224 1.84 4.03 22.72
CA ALA A 224 3.01 3.35 23.28
C ALA A 224 3.92 4.31 24.06
N GLU A 225 4.12 5.52 23.53
CA GLU A 225 4.97 6.56 24.13
C GLU A 225 4.24 7.43 25.16
N LYS A 226 3.01 7.08 25.55
CA LYS A 226 2.19 7.86 26.51
C LYS A 226 2.94 8.27 27.77
N LYS A 227 3.67 7.34 28.39
CA LYS A 227 4.41 7.60 29.64
C LYS A 227 5.54 8.61 29.41
N ASN A 228 6.28 8.44 28.32
CA ASN A 228 7.40 9.31 27.94
C ASN A 228 6.91 10.70 27.55
N LEU A 229 5.81 10.81 26.79
CA LEU A 229 5.18 12.09 26.47
C LEU A 229 4.75 12.84 27.73
N LYS A 230 4.10 12.16 28.68
CA LYS A 230 3.71 12.77 29.96
C LYS A 230 4.92 13.22 30.78
N ALA A 231 5.96 12.39 30.87
CA ALA A 231 7.19 12.74 31.58
C ALA A 231 7.90 13.94 30.92
N MET A 232 7.97 13.95 29.58
CA MET A 232 8.55 15.03 28.80
C MET A 232 7.85 16.36 29.08
N PHE A 233 6.52 16.41 28.99
CA PHE A 233 5.77 17.65 29.22
C PHE A 233 5.73 18.10 30.70
N ALA A 234 6.02 17.21 31.64
CA ALA A 234 6.18 17.54 33.06
C ALA A 234 7.63 17.94 33.44
N SER A 235 8.57 17.81 32.52
CA SER A 235 10.00 17.98 32.80
C SER A 235 10.42 19.44 32.96
N PHE A 236 11.54 19.65 33.67
CA PHE A 236 12.16 20.96 33.78
C PHE A 236 12.66 21.46 32.41
N GLU A 237 13.17 20.54 31.60
CA GLU A 237 13.65 20.76 30.24
C GLU A 237 12.54 21.32 29.34
N TRP A 238 11.33 20.78 29.41
CA TRP A 238 10.16 21.31 28.70
C TRP A 238 9.84 22.74 29.14
N ASN A 239 9.80 22.99 30.45
CA ASN A 239 9.48 24.30 31.02
C ASN A 239 10.49 25.40 30.62
N ARG A 240 11.74 25.03 30.29
CA ARG A 240 12.75 25.94 29.75
C ARG A 240 12.56 26.27 28.27
N THR A 241 11.76 25.50 27.53
CA THR A 241 11.52 25.78 26.11
C THR A 241 10.60 26.99 25.94
N LYS A 242 10.79 27.73 24.85
CA LYS A 242 9.86 28.82 24.45
C LYS A 242 8.42 28.33 24.19
N TRP A 243 8.24 27.01 24.01
CA TRP A 243 6.97 26.42 23.64
C TRP A 243 6.05 26.17 24.84
N ALA A 244 6.61 25.99 26.04
CA ALA A 244 5.82 25.80 27.26
C ALA A 244 4.91 27.00 27.58
N SER A 245 5.35 28.22 27.25
CA SER A 245 4.55 29.44 27.45
C SER A 245 3.59 29.76 26.30
N ARG A 246 3.84 29.22 25.10
CA ARG A 246 3.02 29.45 23.90
C ARG A 246 1.68 28.71 23.97
N THR A 247 0.65 29.32 23.38
CA THR A 247 -0.70 28.75 23.29
C THR A 247 -0.70 27.39 22.61
N GLU A 248 0.11 27.22 21.57
CA GLU A 248 0.28 25.96 20.85
C GLU A 248 0.83 24.84 21.75
N GLY A 249 1.91 25.09 22.49
CA GLY A 249 2.48 24.11 23.41
C GLY A 249 1.53 23.76 24.55
N LYS A 250 0.85 24.75 25.14
CA LYS A 250 -0.19 24.53 26.16
C LYS A 250 -1.32 23.65 25.65
N ARG A 251 -1.76 23.84 24.40
CA ARG A 251 -2.79 23.01 23.75
C ARG A 251 -2.36 21.54 23.68
N ILE A 252 -1.10 21.27 23.31
CA ILE A 252 -0.58 19.90 23.25
C ILE A 252 -0.47 19.27 24.64
N VAL A 253 0.00 20.00 25.65
CA VAL A 253 0.05 19.51 27.03
C VAL A 253 -1.35 19.12 27.51
N ASN A 254 -2.35 19.98 27.30
CA ASN A 254 -3.73 19.69 27.66
C ASN A 254 -4.26 18.42 26.96
N LEU A 255 -3.94 18.21 25.68
CA LEU A 255 -4.31 16.99 24.94
C LEU A 255 -3.62 15.73 25.51
N VAL A 256 -2.36 15.83 25.90
CA VAL A 256 -1.60 14.71 26.50
C VAL A 256 -2.07 14.41 27.92
N GLU A 257 -2.57 15.40 28.64
CA GLU A 257 -3.13 15.20 29.98
C GLU A 257 -4.55 14.64 29.95
N ASP A 258 -5.33 14.97 28.92
CA ASP A 258 -6.70 14.53 28.71
C ASP A 258 -6.85 13.00 28.75
N ARG A 259 -7.59 12.50 29.74
CA ARG A 259 -7.85 11.06 29.90
C ARG A 259 -8.70 10.51 28.76
N SER A 260 -9.62 11.31 28.23
CA SER A 260 -10.54 10.92 27.16
C SER A 260 -9.80 10.65 25.85
N PHE A 261 -8.80 11.48 25.52
CA PHE A 261 -7.89 11.24 24.39
C PHE A 261 -7.32 9.81 24.45
N TRP A 262 -6.73 9.41 25.59
CA TRP A 262 -6.10 8.09 25.69
C TRP A 262 -7.09 6.92 25.71
N SER A 263 -8.29 7.07 26.26
CA SER A 263 -9.31 6.01 26.17
C SER A 263 -9.82 5.84 24.75
N THR A 264 -10.14 6.95 24.07
CA THR A 264 -10.64 6.92 22.69
C THR A 264 -9.57 6.46 21.71
N ALA A 265 -8.31 6.87 21.89
CA ALA A 265 -7.20 6.38 21.07
C ALA A 265 -7.06 4.85 21.15
N ARG A 266 -7.13 4.28 22.34
CA ARG A 266 -7.11 2.81 22.50
C ARG A 266 -8.32 2.13 21.88
N MET A 267 -9.49 2.77 21.94
CA MET A 267 -10.70 2.25 21.31
C MET A 267 -10.56 2.17 19.79
N VAL A 268 -10.00 3.22 19.16
CA VAL A 268 -9.70 3.21 17.72
C VAL A 268 -8.68 2.13 17.37
N LEU A 269 -7.60 2.01 18.14
CA LEU A 269 -6.58 0.99 17.88
C LEU A 269 -7.12 -0.44 17.99
N LYS A 270 -8.01 -0.71 18.96
CA LYS A 270 -8.72 -1.99 19.10
C LYS A 270 -9.55 -2.34 17.86
N ALA A 271 -10.10 -1.35 17.18
CA ALA A 271 -10.88 -1.53 15.96
C ALA A 271 -10.01 -1.75 14.72
N THR A 272 -8.83 -1.10 14.65
CA THR A 272 -8.09 -0.96 13.38
C THR A 272 -6.85 -1.82 13.30
N ILE A 273 -6.14 -2.05 14.42
CA ILE A 273 -4.90 -2.82 14.43
C ILE A 273 -5.09 -4.28 13.98
N PRO A 274 -6.20 -4.98 14.33
CA PRO A 274 -6.46 -6.30 13.77
C PRO A 274 -6.47 -6.33 12.23
N LEU A 275 -7.07 -5.33 11.58
CA LEU A 275 -7.10 -5.21 10.11
C LEU A 275 -5.70 -4.94 9.53
N VAL A 276 -4.92 -4.08 10.18
CA VAL A 276 -3.52 -3.83 9.76
C VAL A 276 -2.68 -5.11 9.88
N ARG A 277 -2.92 -5.93 10.92
CA ARG A 277 -2.23 -7.22 11.09
C ARG A 277 -2.62 -8.25 10.04
N VAL A 278 -3.89 -8.30 9.63
CA VAL A 278 -4.33 -9.17 8.52
C VAL A 278 -3.50 -8.89 7.27
N LEU A 279 -3.32 -7.61 6.93
CA LEU A 279 -2.51 -7.26 5.77
C LEU A 279 -1.05 -7.72 5.91
N CYS A 280 -0.44 -7.54 7.09
CA CYS A 280 0.92 -8.02 7.35
C CYS A 280 1.04 -9.55 7.19
N LEU A 281 0.04 -10.31 7.66
CA LEU A 281 0.00 -11.77 7.55
C LEU A 281 -0.16 -12.21 6.10
N ILE A 282 -1.06 -11.58 5.35
CA ILE A 282 -1.28 -11.86 3.93
C ILE A 282 -0.02 -11.56 3.11
N ASN A 283 0.66 -10.45 3.41
CA ASN A 283 1.88 -10.07 2.68
C ASN A 283 3.10 -10.93 3.04
N GLY A 284 3.14 -11.47 4.28
CA GLY A 284 4.23 -12.35 4.74
C GLY A 284 4.05 -13.82 4.35
N ALA A 285 2.83 -14.24 4.00
CA ALA A 285 2.54 -15.61 3.61
C ALA A 285 3.04 -15.89 2.18
N TYR A 286 3.76 -16.99 1.99
CA TYR A 286 4.09 -17.47 0.65
C TYR A 286 2.81 -17.97 -0.03
N LYS A 287 2.25 -17.14 -0.92
CA LYS A 287 1.03 -17.44 -1.71
C LYS A 287 -0.20 -17.75 -0.82
N PRO A 288 -0.77 -16.74 -0.14
CA PRO A 288 -1.95 -16.96 0.68
C PRO A 288 -3.09 -17.51 -0.19
N GLN A 289 -3.64 -18.67 0.20
CA GLN A 289 -4.83 -19.23 -0.42
C GLN A 289 -6.06 -18.43 0.04
N VAL A 290 -7.14 -18.46 -0.76
CA VAL A 290 -8.39 -17.76 -0.45
C VAL A 290 -8.92 -18.12 0.94
N GLY A 291 -8.88 -19.41 1.31
CA GLY A 291 -9.30 -19.86 2.64
C GLY A 291 -8.50 -19.22 3.79
N TYR A 292 -7.19 -19.00 3.59
CA TYR A 292 -6.34 -18.32 4.58
C TYR A 292 -6.76 -16.86 4.77
N ILE A 293 -7.13 -16.16 3.69
CA ILE A 293 -7.58 -14.77 3.76
C ILE A 293 -8.89 -14.67 4.54
N TYR A 294 -9.88 -15.52 4.22
CA TYR A 294 -11.16 -15.54 4.93
C TYR A 294 -10.98 -15.84 6.42
N GLU A 295 -10.20 -16.88 6.73
CA GLU A 295 -9.87 -17.25 8.11
C GLU A 295 -9.21 -16.08 8.86
N THR A 296 -8.23 -15.40 8.24
CA THR A 296 -7.52 -14.28 8.87
C THR A 296 -8.44 -13.08 9.08
N MET A 297 -9.35 -12.80 8.13
CA MET A 297 -10.37 -11.74 8.27
C MET A 297 -11.38 -12.06 9.37
N ASP A 298 -11.85 -13.31 9.47
CA ASP A 298 -12.77 -13.76 10.52
C ASP A 298 -12.10 -13.68 11.89
N GLN A 299 -10.84 -14.10 12.01
CA GLN A 299 -10.05 -13.92 13.23
C GLN A 299 -9.91 -12.45 13.62
N ALA A 300 -9.75 -11.54 12.66
CA ALA A 300 -9.71 -10.11 12.95
C ALA A 300 -11.05 -9.59 13.49
N LYS A 301 -12.18 -10.04 12.94
CA LYS A 301 -13.51 -9.70 13.43
C LYS A 301 -13.74 -10.19 14.86
N GLU A 302 -13.38 -11.44 15.16
CA GLU A 302 -13.48 -11.98 16.52
C GLU A 302 -12.55 -11.25 17.49
N THR A 303 -11.31 -10.93 17.08
CA THR A 303 -10.40 -10.10 17.88
C THR A 303 -11.00 -8.74 18.21
N ILE A 304 -11.61 -8.05 17.24
CA ILE A 304 -12.30 -6.77 17.47
C ILE A 304 -13.42 -6.96 18.51
N LYS A 305 -14.27 -7.95 18.32
CA LYS A 305 -15.39 -8.25 19.25
C LYS A 305 -14.91 -8.52 20.68
N GLU A 306 -13.82 -9.27 20.85
CA GLU A 306 -13.18 -9.52 22.14
C GLU A 306 -12.62 -8.24 22.78
N GLU A 307 -11.94 -7.40 22.00
CA GLU A 307 -11.38 -6.13 22.47
C GLU A 307 -12.45 -5.14 22.98
N PHE A 308 -13.66 -5.25 22.44
CA PHE A 308 -14.86 -4.52 22.88
C PHE A 308 -15.69 -5.29 23.93
N LYS A 309 -15.13 -6.34 24.54
CA LYS A 309 -15.77 -7.15 25.59
C LYS A 309 -17.14 -7.69 25.18
N ASN A 310 -17.28 -8.12 23.93
CA ASN A 310 -18.53 -8.63 23.36
C ASN A 310 -19.71 -7.63 23.40
N LYS A 311 -19.45 -6.32 23.54
CA LYS A 311 -20.50 -5.30 23.52
C LYS A 311 -20.91 -4.99 22.07
N LYS A 312 -21.97 -5.64 21.61
CA LYS A 312 -22.48 -5.53 20.23
C LYS A 312 -22.59 -4.09 19.73
N THR A 313 -23.13 -3.17 20.54
CA THR A 313 -23.29 -1.76 20.16
C THR A 313 -21.99 -1.02 19.84
N GLN A 314 -20.83 -1.53 20.29
CA GLN A 314 -19.53 -0.89 20.08
C GLN A 314 -18.77 -1.46 18.88
N TYR A 315 -18.80 -2.78 18.66
CA TYR A 315 -18.07 -3.40 17.54
C TYR A 315 -18.92 -3.57 16.27
N TRP A 316 -20.26 -3.58 16.39
CA TRP A 316 -21.14 -3.81 15.24
C TRP A 316 -20.97 -2.79 14.11
N PRO A 317 -20.86 -1.46 14.38
CA PRO A 317 -20.61 -0.49 13.30
C PRO A 317 -19.30 -0.74 12.54
N ILE A 318 -18.29 -1.31 13.21
CA ILE A 318 -17.02 -1.68 12.58
C ILE A 318 -17.20 -2.94 11.73
N TRP A 319 -17.95 -3.93 12.23
CA TRP A 319 -18.29 -5.13 11.46
C TRP A 319 -19.12 -4.81 10.23
N GLU A 320 -20.04 -3.85 10.29
CA GLU A 320 -20.81 -3.40 9.11
C GLU A 320 -19.91 -2.82 8.01
N ILE A 321 -18.81 -2.15 8.39
CA ILE A 321 -17.81 -1.69 7.43
C ILE A 321 -17.01 -2.86 6.86
N ILE A 322 -16.64 -3.84 7.68
CA ILE A 322 -15.87 -5.02 7.25
C ILE A 322 -16.72 -5.92 6.33
N ASP A 323 -18.00 -6.09 6.65
CA ASP A 323 -18.95 -6.94 5.93
C ASP A 323 -19.65 -6.21 4.77
N ASP A 324 -19.20 -5.00 4.45
CA ASP A 324 -19.76 -4.23 3.35
C ASP A 324 -19.59 -5.01 2.04
N LYS A 325 -20.71 -5.45 1.49
CA LYS A 325 -20.76 -6.27 0.27
C LYS A 325 -20.23 -5.54 -0.96
N THR A 326 -20.11 -4.20 -0.92
CA THR A 326 -19.44 -3.46 -1.98
C THR A 326 -17.92 -3.64 -1.94
N LEU A 327 -17.36 -4.04 -0.78
CA LEU A 327 -15.94 -4.33 -0.61
C LEU A 327 -15.61 -5.80 -0.90
N PHE A 328 -16.60 -6.71 -0.80
CA PHE A 328 -16.41 -8.14 -1.05
C PHE A 328 -17.55 -8.76 -1.90
N PRO A 329 -17.63 -8.47 -3.21
CA PRO A 329 -18.69 -9.04 -4.04
C PRO A 329 -18.59 -10.57 -4.10
N HIS A 330 -17.42 -11.13 -4.42
CA HIS A 330 -17.11 -12.56 -4.34
C HIS A 330 -15.57 -12.71 -4.40
N ILE A 331 -14.87 -12.99 -3.29
CA ILE A 331 -13.41 -13.21 -3.36
C ILE A 331 -13.17 -14.59 -3.97
N ILE A 332 -12.81 -14.63 -5.24
CA ILE A 332 -12.21 -15.81 -5.87
C ILE A 332 -10.83 -15.41 -6.35
N ILE A 333 -9.80 -15.93 -5.68
CA ILE A 333 -8.38 -16.03 -6.07
C ILE A 333 -7.69 -14.68 -6.36
N ILE A 334 -6.55 -14.41 -5.72
CA ILE A 334 -5.30 -14.06 -6.40
C ILE A 334 -4.17 -13.90 -5.40
N ARG A 335 -3.01 -14.33 -5.88
CA ARG A 335 -1.65 -14.10 -5.43
C ARG A 335 -1.41 -12.61 -5.08
N LEU A 336 -1.69 -12.28 -3.82
CA LEU A 336 -1.69 -10.93 -3.26
C LEU A 336 -0.34 -10.21 -3.13
N CYS A 337 0.76 -10.80 -3.58
CA CYS A 337 2.08 -10.16 -3.43
C CYS A 337 2.50 -9.29 -4.61
N LEU A 338 1.85 -9.37 -5.77
CA LEU A 338 2.43 -8.78 -6.98
C LEU A 338 2.09 -7.31 -7.21
N MET A 339 0.94 -6.81 -6.72
CA MET A 339 0.65 -5.39 -6.92
C MET A 339 1.58 -4.50 -6.08
N SER A 340 1.95 -4.87 -4.85
CA SER A 340 2.94 -4.08 -4.10
C SER A 340 4.35 -4.20 -4.66
N ASP A 341 4.78 -5.39 -5.11
CA ASP A 341 6.17 -5.58 -5.55
C ASP A 341 6.41 -5.10 -7.00
N ILE A 342 5.40 -5.19 -7.88
CA ILE A 342 5.46 -4.62 -9.24
C ILE A 342 5.21 -3.10 -9.19
N ALA A 343 4.27 -2.63 -8.36
CA ALA A 343 4.12 -1.18 -8.14
C ALA A 343 5.36 -0.62 -7.43
N ASP A 344 5.99 -1.31 -6.48
CA ASP A 344 7.26 -0.87 -5.91
C ASP A 344 8.36 -0.82 -6.97
N HIS A 345 8.41 -1.76 -7.92
CA HIS A 345 9.32 -1.62 -9.06
C HIS A 345 8.95 -0.41 -9.94
N LEU A 346 7.69 -0.13 -10.22
CA LEU A 346 7.28 1.01 -11.04
C LEU A 346 7.32 2.38 -10.31
N GLN A 347 7.16 2.40 -8.99
CA GLN A 347 6.97 3.57 -8.11
C GLN A 347 8.27 3.95 -7.39
N CYS A 348 9.13 2.98 -7.01
CA CYS A 348 10.51 3.26 -6.59
C CYS A 348 11.34 3.90 -7.73
N HIS A 349 10.85 3.78 -8.97
CA HIS A 349 11.42 4.42 -10.14
C HIS A 349 10.92 5.85 -10.42
N THR A 350 9.92 6.35 -9.69
CA THR A 350 9.48 7.76 -9.76
C THR A 350 9.90 8.56 -8.52
N GLU A 351 10.06 7.94 -7.35
CA GLU A 351 10.39 8.64 -6.09
C GLU A 351 11.90 8.88 -5.83
N ASN A 352 12.82 8.34 -6.65
CA ASN A 352 14.27 8.47 -6.43
C ASN A 352 14.90 9.82 -6.87
N ARG A 353 14.18 10.95 -6.77
CA ARG A 353 14.74 12.30 -6.98
C ARG A 353 15.08 13.10 -5.72
N TYR A 354 14.85 12.58 -4.51
CA TYR A 354 15.09 13.37 -3.27
C TYR A 354 15.87 12.62 -2.19
N LYS A 355 16.97 11.96 -2.57
CA LYS A 355 17.96 11.42 -1.61
C LYS A 355 19.40 11.79 -1.95
N PHE A 356 19.66 12.98 -2.47
CA PHE A 356 20.97 13.64 -2.39
C PHE A 356 20.79 15.15 -2.50
N LEU A 357 20.31 15.79 -1.42
CA LEU A 357 20.63 17.17 -1.04
C LEU A 357 20.46 17.29 0.48
#